data_AF-A0A9W8MMQ4-F1
#
_entry.id   AF-A0A9W8MMQ4-F1
#
_cell.length_a   1.000
_cell.length_b   1.000
_cell.length_c   1.000
_cell.angle_alpha   90.00
_cell.angle_beta   90.00
_cell.angle_gamma   90.00
#
_symmetry.space_group_name_H-M   'P 1'
#
loop_
_entity.id
_entity.type
_entity.pdbx_description
1 polymer ?
#
loop_
_entity_poly.entity_id
_entity_poly.type
_entity_poly.pdbx_seq_one_letter_code
_entity_poly.pdbx_strand_id
1 'polypeptide(L)'
;MGPGSHRDTLDDNFGDHNWAKITNFAPTFKDRGKEAIEMRKQQVGRFLDYSASLSATPVNTWTEEVQAWEEDDSKPNPFIDPSVITEHSIRFELAKEDTNAVKQGEAILLHKDSSPSLMVFQGIQVEKMQRDWKIKLKELGDHSTDLAWANFEEAGHALLRRIDAWKLTQHLYLPQVAAIWKVDEEDGNQVEYGVEDILLLLPLALAATPGIDLHFFQLWNSKKKYSQSQGQNTHSHAFINSVQQKIDEAIKMYRYIHQCMQKLGGALGTSLWEAEFPVLQDEDVWGLSDDMEAHGGGQGIQGIDVDMDNSGCW
;
A
#
# COMPACT_ATOMS: atom_id res chain seq x y z
N MET A 1 47.07 13.66 -41.90
CA MET A 1 47.59 13.35 -40.56
C MET A 1 47.79 11.85 -40.47
N GLY A 2 49.02 11.38 -40.24
CA GLY A 2 49.32 9.94 -40.10
C GLY A 2 48.93 9.43 -38.70
N PRO A 3 48.75 8.12 -38.50
CA PRO A 3 48.29 7.55 -37.22
C PRO A 3 49.14 7.92 -35.99
N GLY A 4 50.43 8.24 -36.18
CA GLY A 4 51.33 8.71 -35.11
C GLY A 4 51.15 10.19 -34.75
N SER A 5 50.71 11.05 -35.68
CA SER A 5 50.74 12.50 -35.45
C SER A 5 49.73 12.96 -34.40
N HIS A 6 48.63 12.23 -34.21
CA HIS A 6 47.67 12.52 -33.16
C HIS A 6 48.28 12.25 -31.76
N ARG A 7 49.03 11.16 -31.62
CA ARG A 7 49.69 10.82 -30.36
C ARG A 7 50.78 11.81 -30.02
N ASP A 8 51.60 12.19 -31.00
CA ASP A 8 52.68 13.17 -30.82
C ASP A 8 52.11 14.54 -30.45
N THR A 9 51.02 14.98 -31.10
CA THR A 9 50.35 16.26 -30.77
C THR A 9 49.83 16.27 -29.32
N LEU A 10 49.26 15.16 -28.86
CA LEU A 10 48.80 15.05 -27.47
C LEU A 10 49.98 15.04 -26.48
N ASP A 11 51.05 14.33 -26.79
CA ASP A 11 52.25 14.26 -25.93
C ASP A 11 52.94 15.63 -25.82
N ASP A 12 53.07 16.36 -26.93
CA ASP A 12 53.61 17.72 -26.94
C ASP A 12 52.74 18.68 -26.12
N ASN A 13 51.41 18.62 -26.27
CA ASN A 13 50.48 19.46 -25.53
C ASN A 13 50.49 19.14 -24.02
N PHE A 14 50.54 17.86 -23.65
CA PHE A 14 50.66 17.45 -22.24
C PHE A 14 52.04 17.80 -21.67
N GLY A 15 53.10 17.68 -22.47
CA GLY A 15 54.46 18.08 -22.12
C GLY A 15 54.57 19.57 -21.84
N ASP A 16 54.05 20.42 -22.73
CA ASP A 16 54.01 21.87 -22.55
C ASP A 16 53.20 22.26 -21.30
N HIS A 17 52.02 21.66 -21.11
CA HIS A 17 51.20 21.91 -19.93
C HIS A 17 51.90 21.51 -18.62
N ASN A 18 52.62 20.39 -18.62
CA ASN A 18 53.39 19.95 -17.45
C ASN A 18 54.60 20.86 -17.19
N TRP A 19 55.31 21.27 -18.23
CA TRP A 19 56.41 22.22 -18.13
C TRP A 19 55.94 23.58 -17.60
N ALA A 20 54.84 24.10 -18.12
CA ALA A 20 54.21 25.33 -17.64
C ALA A 20 53.79 25.21 -16.17
N LYS A 21 53.23 24.08 -15.73
CA LYS A 21 52.91 23.85 -14.31
C LYS A 21 54.16 23.89 -13.44
N ILE A 22 55.20 23.13 -13.79
CA ILE A 22 56.43 23.01 -12.99
C ILE A 22 57.13 24.36 -12.87
N THR A 23 57.23 25.10 -13.98
CA THR A 23 57.88 26.42 -14.00
C THR A 23 57.07 27.47 -13.24
N ASN A 24 55.73 27.39 -13.28
CA ASN A 24 54.87 28.33 -12.56
C ASN A 24 54.64 27.99 -11.09
N PHE A 25 55.03 26.81 -10.60
CA PHE A 25 54.88 26.47 -9.19
C PHE A 25 55.65 27.40 -8.26
N ALA A 26 56.93 27.66 -8.54
CA ALA A 26 57.75 28.52 -7.69
C ALA A 26 57.18 29.95 -7.53
N PRO A 27 56.84 30.69 -8.60
CA PRO A 27 56.23 32.01 -8.46
C PRO A 27 54.84 31.93 -7.82
N THR A 28 54.01 30.95 -8.20
CA THR A 28 52.67 30.77 -7.61
C THR A 28 52.74 30.53 -6.10
N PHE A 29 53.60 29.63 -5.63
CA PHE A 29 53.76 29.36 -4.20
C PHE A 29 54.36 30.53 -3.45
N LYS A 30 55.26 31.31 -4.06
CA LYS A 30 55.77 32.53 -3.47
C LYS A 30 54.66 33.55 -3.25
N ASP A 31 53.81 33.79 -4.25
CA ASP A 31 52.74 34.77 -4.16
C ASP A 31 51.63 34.31 -3.21
N ARG A 32 51.23 33.03 -3.30
CA ARG A 32 50.29 32.41 -2.35
C ARG A 32 50.83 32.38 -0.92
N GLY A 33 52.13 32.18 -0.73
CA GLY A 33 52.77 32.24 0.59
C GLY A 33 52.71 33.64 1.20
N LYS A 34 52.95 34.68 0.40
CA LYS A 34 52.79 36.07 0.86
C LYS A 34 51.33 36.37 1.24
N GLU A 35 50.40 35.99 0.37
CA GLU A 35 48.96 36.11 0.63
C GLU A 35 48.56 35.39 1.92
N ALA A 36 49.03 34.15 2.13
CA ALA A 36 48.76 33.36 3.32
C ALA A 36 49.31 34.01 4.60
N ILE A 37 50.51 34.60 4.57
CA ILE A 37 51.08 35.32 5.72
C ILE A 37 50.22 36.54 6.08
N GLU A 38 49.80 37.32 5.08
CA GLU A 38 48.93 38.48 5.30
C GLU A 38 47.56 38.05 5.84
N MET A 39 46.93 37.07 5.21
CA MET A 39 45.64 36.54 5.63
C MET A 39 45.70 35.91 7.02
N ARG A 40 46.79 35.21 7.37
CA ARG A 40 46.97 34.66 8.73
C ARG A 40 46.87 35.74 9.79
N LYS A 41 47.50 36.90 9.57
CA LYS A 41 47.42 38.01 10.54
C LYS A 41 45.97 38.46 10.76
N GLN A 42 45.19 38.58 9.68
CA GLN A 42 43.79 38.97 9.75
C GLN A 42 42.92 37.89 10.42
N GLN A 43 43.11 36.62 10.05
CA GLN A 43 42.32 35.51 10.58
C GLN A 43 42.61 35.26 12.06
N VAL A 44 43.87 35.35 12.51
CA VAL A 44 44.22 35.26 13.93
C VAL A 44 43.57 36.39 14.73
N GLY A 45 43.59 37.62 14.21
CA GLY A 45 42.91 38.75 14.85
C GLY A 45 41.40 38.48 15.01
N ARG A 46 40.73 38.11 13.91
CA ARG A 46 39.30 37.75 13.93
C ARG A 46 38.97 36.61 14.88
N PHE A 47 39.83 35.59 14.95
CA PHE A 47 39.66 34.46 15.85
C PHE A 47 39.75 34.88 17.32
N LEU A 48 40.73 35.71 17.68
CA LEU A 48 40.88 36.21 19.05
C LEU A 48 39.71 37.13 19.43
N ASP A 49 39.29 38.03 18.54
CA ASP A 49 38.14 38.91 18.76
C ASP A 49 36.84 38.10 18.95
N TYR A 50 36.62 37.08 18.10
CA TYR A 50 35.47 36.18 18.22
C TYR A 50 35.52 35.37 19.52
N SER A 51 36.67 34.79 19.85
CA SER A 51 36.85 34.01 21.08
C SER A 51 36.62 34.86 22.33
N ALA A 52 37.07 36.12 22.31
CA ALA A 52 36.86 37.06 23.41
C ALA A 52 35.38 37.49 23.57
N SER A 53 34.56 37.36 22.52
CA SER A 53 33.12 37.65 22.59
C SER A 53 32.29 36.54 23.24
N LEU A 54 32.87 35.33 23.36
CA LEU A 54 32.21 34.15 23.92
C LEU A 54 32.58 33.98 25.41
N SER A 55 31.73 33.28 26.17
CA SER A 55 32.03 32.95 27.55
C SER A 55 33.21 31.98 27.65
N ALA A 56 34.07 32.13 28.67
CA ALA A 56 35.32 31.36 28.78
C ALA A 56 35.11 29.84 28.95
N THR A 57 34.03 29.41 29.60
CA THR A 57 33.77 27.99 29.87
C THR A 57 33.67 27.13 28.60
N PRO A 58 32.75 27.40 27.65
CA PRO A 58 32.66 26.62 26.41
C PRO A 58 33.88 26.77 25.50
N VAL A 59 34.58 27.93 25.53
CA VAL A 59 35.81 28.13 24.75
C VAL A 59 36.91 27.19 25.24
N ASN A 60 37.08 27.07 26.56
CA ASN A 60 38.09 26.18 27.14
C ASN A 60 37.78 24.71 26.88
N THR A 61 36.53 24.27 27.08
CA THR A 61 36.15 22.87 26.83
C THR A 61 36.36 22.49 25.37
N TRP A 62 35.94 23.36 24.44
CA TRP A 62 36.14 23.12 23.02
C TRP A 62 37.62 23.12 22.62
N THR A 63 38.42 24.02 23.20
CA THR A 63 39.88 24.07 22.95
C THR A 63 40.55 22.78 23.41
N GLU A 64 40.16 22.25 24.57
CA GLU A 64 40.65 20.96 25.08
C GLU A 64 40.26 19.79 24.17
N GLU A 65 39.00 19.76 23.68
CA GLU A 65 38.52 18.74 22.75
C GLU A 65 39.29 18.77 21.41
N VAL A 66 39.51 19.97 20.85
CA VAL A 66 40.28 20.15 19.60
C VAL A 66 41.74 19.74 19.79
N GLN A 67 42.40 20.19 20.86
CA GLN A 67 43.79 19.81 21.12
C GLN A 67 43.93 18.31 21.36
N ALA A 68 43.02 17.71 22.11
CA ALA A 68 43.04 16.27 22.38
C ALA A 68 42.88 15.46 21.08
N TRP A 69 42.03 15.91 20.15
CA TRP A 69 41.85 15.28 18.85
C TRP A 69 43.03 15.51 17.90
N GLU A 70 43.59 16.73 17.83
CA GLU A 70 44.78 17.02 17.00
C GLU A 70 46.02 16.23 17.45
N GLU A 71 46.11 15.85 18.73
CA GLU A 71 47.16 14.97 19.25
C GLU A 71 46.90 13.48 18.95
N ASP A 72 45.63 13.07 18.84
CA ASP A 72 45.22 11.68 18.66
C ASP A 72 43.87 11.60 17.90
N ASP A 73 43.98 11.34 16.60
CA ASP A 73 42.86 11.21 15.66
C ASP A 73 41.88 10.06 16.02
N SER A 74 42.20 9.20 16.99
CA SER A 74 41.28 8.15 17.48
C SER A 74 40.21 8.67 18.44
N LYS A 75 40.40 9.87 19.00
CA LYS A 75 39.41 10.53 19.87
C LYS A 75 38.21 11.05 19.06
N PRO A 76 37.07 11.32 19.70
CA PRO A 76 35.91 11.91 19.02
C PRO A 76 36.29 13.21 18.32
N ASN A 77 35.95 13.32 17.03
CA ASN A 77 36.21 14.54 16.26
C ASN A 77 35.22 15.63 16.69
N PRO A 78 35.70 16.73 17.31
CA PRO A 78 34.82 17.79 17.81
C PRO A 78 34.07 18.50 16.68
N PHE A 79 34.63 18.55 15.46
CA PHE A 79 34.00 19.21 14.31
C PHE A 79 32.81 18.46 13.73
N ILE A 80 32.56 17.22 14.16
CA ILE A 80 31.37 16.47 13.79
C ILE A 80 30.32 16.72 14.85
N ASP A 81 29.26 17.44 14.49
CA ASP A 81 28.12 17.61 15.37
C ASP A 81 27.39 16.26 15.53
N PRO A 82 27.38 15.65 16.74
CA PRO A 82 26.73 14.37 16.97
C PRO A 82 25.20 14.45 16.87
N SER A 83 24.63 15.66 16.87
CA SER A 83 23.19 15.89 16.77
C SER A 83 22.68 16.02 15.32
N VAL A 84 23.58 16.19 14.34
CA VAL A 84 23.20 16.35 12.93
C VAL A 84 22.93 14.99 12.32
N ILE A 85 21.68 14.55 12.44
CA ILE A 85 21.20 13.37 11.71
C ILE A 85 21.01 13.77 10.24
N THR A 86 21.90 13.31 9.37
CA THR A 86 21.78 13.58 7.93
C THR A 86 20.62 12.78 7.32
N GLU A 87 19.96 13.33 6.30
CA GLU A 87 18.91 12.63 5.54
C GLU A 87 19.39 11.23 5.07
N HIS A 88 20.64 11.15 4.61
CA HIS A 88 21.25 9.90 4.16
C HIS A 88 21.40 8.87 5.29
N SER A 89 21.74 9.33 6.51
CA SER A 89 21.80 8.46 7.69
C SER A 89 20.42 7.89 8.02
N ILE A 90 19.39 8.73 8.05
CA ILE A 90 18.00 8.30 8.32
C ILE A 90 17.55 7.29 7.27
N ARG A 91 17.82 7.55 5.99
CA ARG A 91 17.46 6.63 4.91
C ARG A 91 18.18 5.29 5.02
N PHE A 92 19.44 5.29 5.42
CA PHE A 92 20.20 4.06 5.62
C PHE A 92 19.63 3.25 6.79
N GLU A 93 19.29 3.91 7.89
CA GLU A 93 18.65 3.26 9.05
C GLU A 93 17.29 2.67 8.69
N LEU A 94 16.41 3.45 8.04
CA LEU A 94 15.10 2.98 7.58
C LEU A 94 15.21 1.81 6.58
N ALA A 95 16.17 1.86 5.66
CA ALA A 95 16.41 0.74 4.74
C ALA A 95 16.87 -0.53 5.48
N LYS A 96 17.70 -0.37 6.52
CA LYS A 96 18.13 -1.49 7.37
C LYS A 96 16.95 -2.07 8.14
N GLU A 97 16.08 -1.24 8.71
CA GLU A 97 14.84 -1.66 9.37
C GLU A 97 13.93 -2.43 8.41
N ASP A 98 13.68 -1.90 7.22
CA ASP A 98 12.89 -2.58 6.18
C ASP A 98 13.49 -3.95 5.82
N THR A 99 14.81 -4.05 5.64
CA THR A 99 15.45 -5.35 5.35
C THR A 99 15.33 -6.34 6.49
N ASN A 100 15.32 -5.87 7.74
CA ASN A 100 15.16 -6.72 8.91
C ASN A 100 13.71 -7.21 9.05
N ALA A 101 12.73 -6.32 8.83
CA ALA A 101 11.31 -6.67 8.83
C ALA A 101 10.99 -7.71 7.75
N VAL A 102 11.60 -7.59 6.55
CA VAL A 102 11.45 -8.58 5.48
C VAL A 102 12.04 -9.93 5.87
N LYS A 103 13.23 -9.95 6.49
CA LYS A 103 13.87 -11.20 6.96
C LYS A 103 13.06 -11.90 8.06
N GLN A 104 12.41 -11.13 8.92
CA GLN A 104 11.57 -11.63 10.02
C GLN A 104 10.16 -12.03 9.54
N GLY A 105 9.77 -11.67 8.31
CA GLY A 105 8.43 -11.93 7.78
C GLY A 105 7.36 -10.96 8.32
N GLU A 106 7.76 -9.87 8.96
CA GLU A 106 6.87 -8.86 9.56
C GLU A 106 6.61 -7.67 8.62
N ALA A 107 7.29 -7.61 7.48
CA ALA A 107 7.17 -6.49 6.53
C ALA A 107 5.78 -6.43 5.86
N ILE A 108 5.15 -5.26 5.96
CA ILE A 108 3.91 -4.94 5.24
C ILE A 108 4.28 -4.29 3.89
N LEU A 109 4.37 -5.11 2.85
CA LEU A 109 4.62 -4.65 1.47
C LEU A 109 3.33 -4.77 0.64
N LEU A 110 2.64 -3.64 0.48
CA LEU A 110 1.43 -3.55 -0.37
C LEU A 110 1.76 -3.31 -1.85
N HIS A 111 2.96 -2.80 -2.13
CA HIS A 111 3.47 -2.58 -3.48
C HIS A 111 4.80 -3.32 -3.68
N LYS A 112 5.01 -3.84 -4.89
CA LYS A 112 6.16 -4.71 -5.23
C LYS A 112 7.51 -4.03 -5.00
N ASP A 113 7.60 -2.74 -5.34
CA ASP A 113 8.86 -2.01 -5.42
C ASP A 113 8.96 -0.85 -4.41
N SER A 114 8.02 -0.72 -3.47
CA SER A 114 8.05 0.38 -2.50
C SER A 114 7.61 -0.06 -1.11
N SER A 115 8.45 0.17 -0.11
CA SER A 115 8.09 0.06 1.30
C SER A 115 7.37 1.33 1.78
N PRO A 116 6.69 1.29 2.95
CA PRO A 116 6.11 2.50 3.55
C PRO A 116 7.14 3.63 3.75
N SER A 117 8.34 3.30 4.20
CA SER A 117 9.42 4.27 4.42
C SER A 117 9.85 4.93 3.10
N LEU A 118 9.97 4.14 2.03
CA LEU A 118 10.31 4.63 0.69
C LEU A 118 9.19 5.46 0.09
N MET A 119 7.92 5.11 0.32
CA MET A 119 6.77 5.89 -0.13
C MET A 119 6.77 7.29 0.49
N VAL A 120 7.00 7.39 1.81
CA VAL A 120 7.11 8.68 2.51
C VAL A 120 8.29 9.48 1.96
N PHE A 121 9.44 8.84 1.78
CA PHE A 121 10.62 9.48 1.21
C PHE A 121 10.39 10.03 -0.20
N GLN A 122 9.77 9.23 -1.07
CA GLN A 122 9.40 9.66 -2.42
C GLN A 122 8.47 10.86 -2.39
N GLY A 123 7.53 10.91 -1.43
CA GLY A 123 6.63 12.03 -1.23
C GLY A 123 7.35 13.32 -0.84
N ILE A 124 8.33 13.25 0.07
CA ILE A 124 9.19 14.40 0.44
C ILE A 124 9.97 14.90 -0.78
N GLN A 125 10.46 14.00 -1.63
CA GLN A 125 11.17 14.40 -2.84
C GLN A 125 10.27 15.06 -3.87
N VAL A 126 9.03 14.60 -4.00
CA VAL A 126 8.02 15.25 -4.85
C VAL A 126 7.71 16.65 -4.32
N GLU A 127 7.57 16.84 -3.00
CA GLU A 127 7.38 18.15 -2.37
C GLU A 127 8.57 19.09 -2.67
N LYS A 128 9.79 18.58 -2.57
CA LYS A 128 11.00 19.34 -2.93
C LYS A 128 10.95 19.76 -4.41
N MET A 129 10.56 18.86 -5.31
CA MET A 129 10.41 19.18 -6.73
C MET A 129 9.35 20.26 -6.98
N GLN A 130 8.22 20.23 -6.26
CA GLN A 130 7.21 21.30 -6.33
C GLN A 130 7.77 22.66 -5.87
N ARG A 131 8.58 22.68 -4.80
CA ARG A 131 9.23 23.92 -4.32
C ARG A 131 10.26 24.45 -5.31
N ASP A 132 11.13 23.58 -5.83
CA ASP A 132 12.14 23.93 -6.82
C ASP A 132 11.48 24.44 -8.10
N TRP A 133 10.37 23.82 -8.51
CA TRP A 133 9.54 24.25 -9.62
C TRP A 133 9.01 25.68 -9.43
N LYS A 134 8.49 25.98 -8.23
CA LYS A 134 7.99 27.33 -7.86
C LYS A 134 9.09 28.38 -7.85
N ILE A 135 10.32 28.00 -7.47
CA ILE A 135 11.49 28.89 -7.53
C ILE A 135 11.84 29.16 -9.00
N LYS A 136 11.95 28.11 -9.82
CA LYS A 136 12.26 28.23 -11.24
C LYS A 136 11.23 29.07 -12.00
N LEU A 137 9.94 28.94 -11.68
CA LEU A 137 8.90 29.78 -12.26
C LEU A 137 9.15 31.28 -12.04
N LYS A 138 9.61 31.64 -10.83
CA LYS A 138 9.96 33.03 -10.48
C LYS A 138 11.24 33.50 -11.17
N GLU A 139 12.21 32.61 -11.36
CA GLU A 139 13.47 32.91 -12.03
C GLU A 139 13.32 33.06 -13.54
N LEU A 140 12.40 32.33 -14.17
CA LEU A 140 12.21 32.31 -15.61
C LEU A 140 11.81 33.69 -16.13
N GLY A 141 10.88 34.40 -15.49
CA GLY A 141 10.54 35.79 -15.81
C GLY A 141 10.08 36.04 -17.26
N ASP A 142 9.58 37.26 -17.54
CA ASP A 142 8.92 37.56 -18.83
C ASP A 142 9.85 37.57 -20.05
N HIS A 143 11.18 37.59 -19.83
CA HIS A 143 12.18 37.73 -20.89
C HIS A 143 12.95 36.43 -21.19
N SER A 144 12.50 35.30 -20.64
CA SER A 144 13.12 34.00 -20.93
C SER A 144 12.88 33.54 -22.36
N THR A 145 13.80 32.73 -22.86
CA THR A 145 13.74 32.17 -24.21
C THR A 145 12.63 31.13 -24.32
N ASP A 146 12.03 30.99 -25.51
CA ASP A 146 11.01 29.97 -25.80
C ASP A 146 11.50 28.55 -25.47
N LEU A 147 12.79 28.28 -25.70
CA LEU A 147 13.41 27.01 -25.33
C LEU A 147 13.40 26.79 -23.80
N ALA A 148 13.62 27.84 -23.01
CA ALA A 148 13.59 27.76 -21.56
C ALA A 148 12.15 27.55 -21.05
N TRP A 149 11.15 28.20 -21.67
CA TRP A 149 9.73 27.96 -21.41
C TRP A 149 9.29 26.54 -21.75
N ALA A 150 9.68 26.02 -22.93
CA ALA A 150 9.36 24.65 -23.33
C ALA A 150 9.97 23.62 -22.36
N ASN A 151 11.27 23.76 -22.04
CA ASN A 151 11.94 22.86 -21.09
C ASN A 151 11.32 22.95 -19.69
N PHE A 152 10.87 24.14 -19.29
CA PHE A 152 10.13 24.33 -18.07
C PHE A 152 8.84 23.50 -18.15
N GLU A 153 7.88 23.83 -19.02
CA GLU A 153 6.59 23.12 -19.17
C GLU A 153 6.73 21.58 -19.25
N GLU A 154 7.69 21.07 -20.04
CA GLU A 154 7.97 19.64 -20.12
C GLU A 154 8.35 19.01 -18.77
N ALA A 155 9.18 19.70 -17.98
CA ALA A 155 9.53 19.27 -16.63
C ALA A 155 8.32 19.34 -15.67
N GLY A 156 7.37 20.24 -15.91
CA GLY A 156 6.11 20.34 -15.16
C GLY A 156 5.20 19.14 -15.41
N HIS A 157 5.05 18.77 -16.68
CA HIS A 157 4.34 17.56 -17.07
C HIS A 157 5.01 16.29 -16.52
N ALA A 158 6.35 16.24 -16.49
CA ALA A 158 7.07 15.13 -15.88
C ALA A 158 6.82 15.05 -14.36
N LEU A 159 6.74 16.20 -13.68
CA LEU A 159 6.40 16.27 -12.25
C LEU A 159 4.96 15.83 -11.98
N LEU A 160 3.98 16.25 -12.78
CA LEU A 160 2.59 15.78 -12.68
C LEU A 160 2.49 14.25 -12.79
N ARG A 161 3.08 13.66 -13.84
CA ARG A 161 3.10 12.20 -14.02
C ARG A 161 3.72 11.48 -12.83
N ARG A 162 4.75 12.08 -12.23
CA ARG A 162 5.40 11.54 -11.03
C ARG A 162 4.50 11.64 -9.80
N ILE A 163 3.78 12.75 -9.62
CA ILE A 163 2.77 12.92 -8.57
C ILE A 163 1.68 11.86 -8.71
N ASP A 164 1.13 11.66 -9.91
CA ASP A 164 0.06 10.69 -10.15
C ASP A 164 0.50 9.25 -9.87
N ALA A 165 1.68 8.87 -10.37
CA ALA A 165 2.26 7.54 -10.09
C ALA A 165 2.52 7.33 -8.59
N TRP A 166 2.98 8.37 -7.89
CA TRP A 166 3.19 8.33 -6.45
C TRP A 166 1.87 8.23 -5.67
N LYS A 167 0.82 8.97 -6.07
CA LYS A 167 -0.53 8.89 -5.47
C LYS A 167 -1.10 7.48 -5.53
N LEU A 168 -0.90 6.75 -6.63
CA LEU A 168 -1.32 5.35 -6.73
C LEU A 168 -0.66 4.47 -5.66
N THR A 169 0.63 4.68 -5.40
CA THR A 169 1.36 3.97 -4.34
C THR A 169 0.89 4.43 -2.96
N GLN A 170 0.64 5.72 -2.78
CA GLN A 170 0.14 6.30 -1.53
C GLN A 170 -1.23 5.71 -1.15
N HIS A 171 -2.15 5.54 -2.11
CA HIS A 171 -3.48 4.98 -1.84
C HIS A 171 -3.44 3.54 -1.29
N LEU A 172 -2.40 2.77 -1.63
CA LEU A 172 -2.22 1.41 -1.12
C LEU A 172 -1.87 1.42 0.39
N TYR A 173 -0.98 2.33 0.79
CA TYR A 173 -0.51 2.45 2.17
C TYR A 173 -1.41 3.34 3.05
N LEU A 174 -2.09 4.32 2.44
CA LEU A 174 -2.95 5.31 3.10
C LEU A 174 -4.30 5.38 2.36
N PRO A 175 -5.19 4.38 2.55
CA PRO A 175 -6.51 4.36 1.89
C PRO A 175 -7.39 5.55 2.28
N GLN A 176 -7.09 6.17 3.42
CA GLN A 176 -7.68 7.41 3.91
C GLN A 176 -7.63 8.53 2.86
N VAL A 177 -6.45 8.68 2.25
CA VAL A 177 -6.15 9.71 1.26
C VAL A 177 -6.97 9.48 0.00
N ALA A 178 -7.13 8.23 -0.43
CA ALA A 178 -7.94 7.88 -1.61
C ALA A 178 -9.41 8.31 -1.45
N ALA A 179 -9.97 8.22 -0.24
CA ALA A 179 -11.33 8.67 0.03
C ALA A 179 -11.46 10.19 -0.05
N ILE A 180 -10.46 10.94 0.44
CA ILE A 180 -10.42 12.41 0.36
C ILE A 180 -10.44 12.87 -1.08
N TRP A 181 -9.58 12.29 -1.93
CA TRP A 181 -9.54 12.62 -3.36
C TRP A 181 -10.85 12.28 -4.07
N LYS A 182 -11.53 11.19 -3.68
CA LYS A 182 -12.83 10.83 -4.26
C LYS A 182 -13.91 11.85 -3.93
N VAL A 183 -13.92 12.39 -2.70
CA VAL A 183 -14.83 13.47 -2.32
C VAL A 183 -14.55 14.73 -3.13
N ASP A 184 -13.27 15.11 -3.27
CA ASP A 184 -12.86 16.29 -4.04
C ASP A 184 -13.20 16.16 -5.55
N GLU A 185 -13.07 14.96 -6.12
CA GLU A 185 -13.51 14.65 -7.49
C GLU A 185 -15.05 14.76 -7.65
N GLU A 186 -15.82 14.29 -6.66
CA GLU A 186 -17.29 14.29 -6.68
C GLU A 186 -17.89 15.70 -6.47
N ASP A 187 -17.23 16.54 -5.67
CA ASP A 187 -17.65 17.93 -5.41
C ASP A 187 -17.48 18.85 -6.64
N GLY A 188 -16.90 18.36 -7.73
CA GLY A 188 -16.86 19.05 -9.02
C GLY A 188 -15.97 20.31 -9.03
N ASN A 189 -15.14 20.51 -8.00
CA ASN A 189 -14.08 21.50 -7.99
C ASN A 189 -12.93 21.01 -8.87
N GLN A 190 -13.12 21.01 -10.20
CA GLN A 190 -12.00 21.01 -11.14
C GLN A 190 -11.33 22.40 -11.09
N VAL A 191 -10.75 22.73 -9.95
CA VAL A 191 -9.76 23.79 -9.87
C VAL A 191 -8.53 23.21 -10.54
N GLU A 192 -8.14 23.80 -11.67
CA GLU A 192 -6.89 23.48 -12.34
C GLU A 192 -5.75 23.97 -11.43
N TYR A 193 -5.37 23.14 -10.48
CA TYR A 193 -4.24 23.43 -9.60
C TYR A 193 -2.96 23.40 -10.44
N GLY A 194 -2.14 24.45 -10.34
CA GLY A 194 -0.76 24.40 -10.80
C GLY A 194 -0.04 23.21 -10.14
N VAL A 195 0.93 22.62 -10.85
CA VAL A 195 1.68 21.44 -10.39
C VAL A 195 2.26 21.64 -8.98
N GLU A 196 2.61 22.88 -8.65
CA GLU A 196 3.13 23.37 -7.39
C GLU A 196 2.17 23.31 -6.19
N ASP A 197 0.86 23.39 -6.42
CA ASP A 197 -0.14 23.56 -5.35
C ASP A 197 -0.98 22.29 -5.13
N ILE A 198 -0.67 21.20 -5.85
CA ILE A 198 -1.29 19.90 -5.62
C ILE A 198 -0.93 19.42 -4.22
N LEU A 199 -1.94 19.29 -3.36
CA LEU A 199 -1.78 18.79 -2.00
C LEU A 199 -1.30 17.33 -2.04
N LEU A 200 -0.17 17.03 -1.41
CA LEU A 200 0.36 15.66 -1.38
C LEU A 200 -0.24 14.79 -0.27
N LEU A 201 -0.87 15.39 0.75
CA LEU A 201 -1.49 14.68 1.89
C LEU A 201 -0.55 13.66 2.56
N LEU A 202 0.69 14.07 2.85
CA LEU A 202 1.64 13.27 3.61
C LEU A 202 1.13 12.96 5.02
N PRO A 203 1.65 11.91 5.70
CA PRO A 203 1.13 11.46 7.00
C PRO A 203 0.96 12.56 8.06
N LEU A 204 1.90 13.51 8.11
CA LEU A 204 1.84 14.64 9.05
C LEU A 204 0.69 15.61 8.73
N ALA A 205 0.42 15.88 7.45
CA ALA A 205 -0.68 16.73 7.02
C ALA A 205 -2.05 16.07 7.30
N LEU A 206 -2.12 14.74 7.22
CA LEU A 206 -3.32 13.97 7.54
C LEU A 206 -3.65 13.97 9.05
N ALA A 207 -2.63 14.02 9.91
CA ALA A 207 -2.82 14.12 11.36
C ALA A 207 -3.40 15.48 11.79
N ALA A 208 -3.20 16.53 11.01
CA ALA A 208 -3.71 17.88 11.27
C ALA A 208 -5.15 18.10 10.78
N THR A 209 -5.63 17.26 9.85
CA THR A 209 -7.04 17.30 9.40
C THR A 209 -7.95 16.71 10.48
N PRO A 210 -9.02 17.41 10.90
CA PRO A 210 -10.00 16.87 11.84
C PRO A 210 -10.54 15.57 11.26
N GLY A 211 -10.44 14.50 12.07
CA GLY A 211 -10.59 13.11 11.65
C GLY A 211 -11.77 12.90 10.71
N ILE A 212 -11.48 12.63 9.45
CA ILE A 212 -12.45 12.06 8.53
C ILE A 212 -12.68 10.64 9.02
N ASP A 213 -13.85 10.39 9.61
CA ASP A 213 -14.26 9.06 10.08
C ASP A 213 -14.45 8.13 8.88
N LEU A 214 -13.35 7.53 8.44
CA LEU A 214 -13.29 6.60 7.32
C LEU A 214 -14.04 5.31 7.58
N HIS A 215 -14.33 5.02 8.85
CA HIS A 215 -15.21 3.93 9.23
C HIS A 215 -16.62 4.16 8.69
N PHE A 216 -17.05 5.40 8.54
CA PHE A 216 -18.33 5.74 7.92
C PHE A 216 -18.27 5.65 6.39
N PHE A 217 -17.19 6.12 5.76
CA PHE A 217 -17.11 6.21 4.29
C PHE A 217 -16.91 4.86 3.61
N GLN A 218 -16.04 3.99 4.15
CA GLN A 218 -15.87 2.63 3.64
C GLN A 218 -17.12 1.78 3.88
N LEU A 219 -17.74 1.91 5.05
CA LEU A 219 -18.95 1.17 5.40
C LEU A 219 -20.17 1.69 4.62
N TRP A 220 -20.26 3.00 4.35
CA TRP A 220 -21.29 3.61 3.51
C TRP A 220 -21.11 3.25 2.03
N ASN A 221 -19.88 3.24 1.50
CA ASN A 221 -19.64 2.81 0.11
C ASN A 221 -19.87 1.32 -0.06
N SER A 222 -19.43 0.48 0.88
CA SER A 222 -19.78 -0.94 0.91
C SER A 222 -21.29 -1.14 1.03
N LYS A 223 -21.95 -0.42 1.94
CA LYS A 223 -23.41 -0.47 2.06
C LYS A 223 -24.08 0.01 0.77
N LYS A 224 -23.69 1.11 0.16
CA LYS A 224 -24.29 1.61 -1.10
C LYS A 224 -24.06 0.65 -2.28
N LYS A 225 -22.89 0.00 -2.34
CA LYS A 225 -22.50 -0.96 -3.39
C LYS A 225 -23.11 -2.36 -3.20
N TYR A 226 -23.36 -2.78 -1.96
CA TYR A 226 -23.87 -4.12 -1.62
C TYR A 226 -25.31 -4.13 -1.03
N SER A 227 -25.90 -2.98 -0.71
CA SER A 227 -27.25 -2.83 -0.12
C SER A 227 -28.32 -2.46 -1.15
N GLN A 228 -28.11 -2.80 -2.43
CA GLN A 228 -29.23 -2.91 -3.35
C GLN A 228 -29.63 -4.39 -3.43
N SER A 229 -30.72 -4.70 -2.71
CA SER A 229 -31.45 -5.97 -2.72
C SER A 229 -30.70 -7.24 -2.25
N GLN A 230 -30.52 -7.39 -0.95
CA GLN A 230 -30.32 -8.70 -0.32
C GLN A 230 -31.19 -8.75 0.95
N GLY A 231 -32.51 -8.84 0.78
CA GLY A 231 -33.25 -9.65 1.75
C GLY A 231 -32.70 -11.07 1.60
N GLN A 232 -32.29 -11.72 2.69
CA GLN A 232 -31.72 -13.07 2.64
C GLN A 232 -32.75 -14.07 2.06
N ASN A 233 -32.84 -14.12 0.74
CA ASN A 233 -33.52 -15.12 -0.04
C ASN A 233 -32.44 -15.85 -0.84
N THR A 234 -31.61 -16.61 -0.13
CA THR A 234 -30.75 -17.60 -0.77
C THR A 234 -31.68 -18.52 -1.56
N HIS A 235 -31.45 -18.75 -2.86
CA HIS A 235 -32.26 -19.65 -3.70
C HIS A 235 -32.58 -20.99 -3.01
N SER A 236 -31.66 -21.46 -2.16
CA SER A 236 -31.81 -22.62 -1.29
C SER A 236 -32.98 -22.52 -0.31
N HIS A 237 -33.21 -21.37 0.34
CA HIS A 237 -34.34 -21.19 1.27
C HIS A 237 -35.68 -21.17 0.54
N ALA A 238 -35.75 -20.54 -0.64
CA ALA A 238 -36.97 -20.56 -1.46
C ALA A 238 -37.30 -22.00 -1.93
N PHE A 239 -36.27 -22.76 -2.31
CA PHE A 239 -36.43 -24.17 -2.67
C PHE A 239 -36.88 -25.02 -1.46
N ILE A 240 -36.22 -24.90 -0.30
CA ILE A 240 -36.59 -25.61 0.93
C ILE A 240 -38.04 -25.31 1.33
N ASN A 241 -38.46 -24.04 1.29
CA ASN A 241 -39.83 -23.65 1.60
C ASN A 241 -40.84 -24.26 0.60
N SER A 242 -40.51 -24.32 -0.69
CA SER A 242 -41.38 -24.94 -1.70
C SER A 242 -41.52 -26.45 -1.50
N VAL A 243 -40.47 -27.12 -1.01
CA VAL A 243 -40.50 -28.55 -0.68
C VAL A 243 -41.34 -28.77 0.57
N GLN A 244 -41.16 -27.95 1.61
CA GLN A 244 -41.97 -28.04 2.82
C GLN A 244 -43.46 -27.86 2.53
N GLN A 245 -43.82 -26.91 1.66
CA GLN A 245 -45.21 -26.70 1.27
C GLN A 245 -45.82 -27.95 0.60
N LYS A 246 -45.07 -28.63 -0.27
CA LYS A 246 -45.54 -29.88 -0.91
C LYS A 246 -45.72 -31.02 0.08
N ILE A 247 -44.84 -31.11 1.08
CA ILE A 247 -44.95 -32.09 2.18
C ILE A 247 -46.24 -31.82 2.96
N ASP A 248 -46.48 -30.58 3.35
CA ASP A 248 -47.68 -30.19 4.10
C ASP A 248 -48.97 -30.45 3.32
N GLU A 249 -48.97 -30.22 2.01
CA GLU A 249 -50.10 -30.55 1.12
C GLU A 249 -50.34 -32.05 1.03
N ALA A 250 -49.28 -32.86 0.92
CA ALA A 250 -49.40 -34.33 0.89
C ALA A 250 -49.95 -34.89 2.21
N ILE A 251 -49.48 -34.38 3.35
CA ILE A 251 -49.98 -34.77 4.68
C ILE A 251 -51.48 -34.47 4.80
N LYS A 252 -51.91 -33.27 4.39
CA LYS A 252 -53.33 -32.88 4.40
C LYS A 252 -54.17 -33.80 3.53
N MET A 253 -53.70 -34.11 2.33
CA MET A 253 -54.41 -35.00 1.41
C MET A 253 -54.54 -36.42 1.97
N TYR A 254 -53.47 -36.97 2.54
CA TYR A 254 -53.51 -38.29 3.17
C TYR A 254 -54.51 -38.34 4.33
N ARG A 255 -54.45 -37.36 5.25
CA ARG A 255 -55.39 -37.26 6.38
C ARG A 255 -56.83 -37.10 5.92
N TYR A 256 -57.07 -36.31 4.88
CA TYR A 256 -58.40 -36.12 4.31
C TYR A 256 -58.96 -37.41 3.70
N ILE A 257 -58.16 -38.10 2.87
CA ILE A 257 -58.54 -39.37 2.26
C ILE A 257 -58.80 -40.42 3.33
N HIS A 258 -57.94 -40.50 4.35
CA HIS A 258 -58.11 -41.44 5.46
C HIS A 258 -59.43 -41.18 6.22
N GLN A 259 -59.79 -39.92 6.48
CA GLN A 259 -61.09 -39.57 7.08
C GLN A 259 -62.27 -39.96 6.19
N CYS A 260 -62.15 -39.77 4.87
CA CYS A 260 -63.17 -40.21 3.91
C CYS A 260 -63.29 -41.74 3.90
N MET A 261 -62.17 -42.47 3.92
CA MET A 261 -62.15 -43.93 3.97
C MET A 261 -62.73 -44.47 5.27
N GLN A 262 -62.48 -43.84 6.43
CA GLN A 262 -63.13 -44.21 7.69
C GLN A 262 -64.66 -44.05 7.62
N LYS A 263 -65.15 -42.93 7.06
CA LYS A 263 -66.60 -42.70 6.89
C LYS A 263 -67.23 -43.73 5.94
N LEU A 264 -66.53 -44.09 4.87
CA LEU A 264 -66.98 -45.10 3.91
C LEU A 264 -66.92 -46.53 4.47
N GLY A 265 -65.85 -46.89 5.18
CA GLY A 265 -65.68 -48.18 5.84
C GLY A 265 -66.76 -48.43 6.89
N GLY A 266 -67.15 -47.41 7.66
CA GLY A 266 -68.30 -47.49 8.57
C GLY A 266 -69.64 -47.77 7.88
N ALA A 267 -69.81 -47.33 6.62
CA ALA A 267 -71.02 -47.59 5.83
C ALA A 267 -70.99 -48.95 5.10
N LEU A 268 -69.80 -49.47 4.77
CA LEU A 268 -69.59 -50.69 3.99
C LEU A 268 -69.23 -51.93 4.84
N GLY A 269 -68.93 -51.76 6.14
CA GLY A 269 -68.60 -52.84 7.06
C GLY A 269 -67.23 -53.50 6.84
N THR A 270 -66.33 -52.85 6.09
CA THR A 270 -65.00 -53.36 5.75
C THR A 270 -63.89 -52.56 6.42
N SER A 271 -63.12 -53.21 7.30
CA SER A 271 -62.02 -52.61 8.07
C SER A 271 -60.62 -53.14 7.70
N LEU A 272 -60.50 -53.95 6.64
CA LEU A 272 -59.23 -54.58 6.25
C LEU A 272 -58.15 -53.58 5.82
N TRP A 273 -58.55 -52.41 5.29
CA TRP A 273 -57.63 -51.38 4.80
C TRP A 273 -56.94 -50.58 5.92
N GLU A 274 -57.50 -50.56 7.13
CA GLU A 274 -56.93 -49.83 8.28
C GLU A 274 -55.58 -50.42 8.73
N ALA A 275 -55.33 -51.70 8.44
CA ALA A 275 -54.04 -52.35 8.72
C ALA A 275 -52.96 -52.01 7.69
N GLU A 276 -53.35 -51.69 6.45
CA GLU A 276 -52.41 -51.33 5.37
C GLU A 276 -52.11 -49.82 5.33
N PHE A 277 -53.05 -48.98 5.76
CA PHE A 277 -52.91 -47.52 5.76
C PHE A 277 -53.21 -46.93 7.14
N PRO A 278 -52.20 -46.82 8.02
CA PRO A 278 -52.37 -46.30 9.38
C PRO A 278 -52.56 -44.78 9.41
N VAL A 279 -53.08 -44.27 10.53
CA VAL A 279 -53.22 -42.81 10.75
C VAL A 279 -51.84 -42.15 10.82
N LEU A 280 -51.57 -41.23 9.90
CA LEU A 280 -50.32 -40.48 9.82
C LEU A 280 -50.20 -39.42 10.94
N GLN A 281 -49.31 -39.66 11.90
CA GLN A 281 -48.96 -38.72 12.96
C GLN A 281 -47.91 -37.70 12.49
N ASP A 282 -47.76 -36.58 13.21
CA ASP A 282 -46.74 -35.57 12.85
C ASP A 282 -45.32 -36.15 13.06
N GLU A 283 -45.16 -37.10 13.99
CA GLU A 283 -43.93 -37.84 14.23
C GLU A 283 -43.66 -38.93 13.19
N ASP A 284 -44.46 -39.09 12.13
CA ASP A 284 -44.18 -40.03 11.03
C ASP A 284 -43.56 -39.30 9.82
N VAL A 285 -43.44 -37.97 9.89
CA VAL A 285 -42.92 -37.12 8.81
C VAL A 285 -41.45 -36.79 9.08
N TRP A 286 -40.54 -37.57 8.51
CA TRP A 286 -39.09 -37.40 8.68
C TRP A 286 -38.44 -37.02 7.35
N GLY A 287 -37.46 -36.13 7.42
CA GLY A 287 -36.56 -35.87 6.29
C GLY A 287 -35.59 -37.04 6.09
N LEU A 288 -35.12 -37.21 4.87
CA LEU A 288 -34.06 -38.18 4.55
C LEU A 288 -32.76 -37.70 5.22
N SER A 289 -32.38 -38.27 6.37
CA SER A 289 -31.07 -38.06 6.99
C SER A 289 -30.08 -39.16 6.54
N ASP A 290 -28.82 -38.79 6.31
CA ASP A 290 -27.76 -39.64 5.73
C ASP A 290 -27.32 -40.86 6.57
N ASP A 291 -27.88 -41.10 7.76
CA ASP A 291 -27.42 -42.14 8.69
C ASP A 291 -28.27 -43.43 8.67
N MET A 292 -28.64 -43.92 7.48
CA MET A 292 -29.22 -45.27 7.32
C MET A 292 -28.16 -46.28 6.85
N GLU A 293 -27.15 -46.54 7.69
CA GLU A 293 -26.39 -47.80 7.62
C GLU A 293 -26.87 -48.78 8.70
N ALA A 294 -27.72 -49.68 8.23
CA ALA A 294 -28.20 -50.96 8.76
C ALA A 294 -27.63 -51.53 10.08
N HIS A 295 -28.53 -51.76 11.04
CA HIS A 295 -28.72 -53.01 11.81
C HIS A 295 -30.19 -53.05 12.24
N GLY A 296 -31.06 -54.03 11.96
CA GLY A 296 -30.88 -55.46 11.75
C GLY A 296 -31.74 -56.19 12.79
N GLY A 297 -32.88 -56.76 12.37
CA GLY A 297 -33.66 -57.67 13.21
C GLY A 297 -35.09 -57.94 12.71
N GLY A 298 -35.29 -59.02 11.94
CA GLY A 298 -36.64 -59.56 11.73
C GLY A 298 -36.92 -60.36 10.46
N GLN A 299 -36.19 -61.46 10.26
CA GLN A 299 -36.60 -62.74 9.62
C GLN A 299 -37.42 -62.72 8.31
N GLY A 300 -36.79 -63.24 7.25
CA GLY A 300 -37.45 -63.59 5.99
C GLY A 300 -38.36 -64.82 6.09
N ILE A 301 -39.35 -64.86 5.20
CA ILE A 301 -40.02 -66.08 4.76
C ILE A 301 -39.61 -66.33 3.30
N GLN A 302 -39.18 -67.56 3.08
CA GLN A 302 -38.66 -68.15 1.84
C GLN A 302 -39.70 -68.21 0.72
N GLY A 303 -39.21 -68.20 -0.52
CA GLY A 303 -40.03 -68.45 -1.71
C GLY A 303 -40.56 -69.89 -1.78
N ILE A 304 -41.68 -70.03 -2.48
CA ILE A 304 -42.15 -71.29 -3.08
C ILE A 304 -42.38 -70.97 -4.56
N ASP A 305 -41.54 -71.57 -5.41
CA ASP A 305 -41.71 -71.68 -6.86
C ASP A 305 -42.91 -72.57 -7.21
N VAL A 306 -43.70 -72.24 -8.25
CA VAL A 306 -44.25 -73.22 -9.21
C VAL A 306 -44.43 -72.56 -10.58
N ASP A 307 -43.83 -73.19 -11.59
CA ASP A 307 -43.88 -72.93 -13.02
C ASP A 307 -45.24 -73.20 -13.72
N MET A 308 -45.30 -72.71 -14.96
CA MET A 308 -45.92 -73.27 -16.18
C MET A 308 -47.31 -72.77 -16.64
N ASP A 309 -47.24 -72.09 -17.81
CA ASP A 309 -48.04 -72.23 -19.04
C ASP A 309 -49.58 -72.24 -18.91
N ASN A 310 -50.36 -71.59 -19.79
CA ASN A 310 -50.23 -71.65 -21.24
C ASN A 310 -51.23 -70.71 -21.95
N SER A 311 -50.87 -70.32 -23.17
CA SER A 311 -51.73 -70.21 -24.36
C SER A 311 -52.61 -68.97 -24.63
N GLY A 312 -52.34 -68.39 -25.80
CA GLY A 312 -53.31 -67.72 -26.71
C GLY A 312 -53.35 -66.19 -26.61
N CYS A 313 -53.54 -65.41 -27.68
CA CYS A 313 -53.55 -65.59 -29.13
C CYS A 313 -53.99 -64.21 -29.69
N TRP A 314 -53.40 -63.82 -30.83
CA TRP A 314 -53.70 -62.67 -31.71
C TRP A 314 -53.21 -61.28 -31.29
#